data_AF-K1SK73-F1
#
_entry.id   AF-K1SK73-F1
#
_cell.length_a   1.000
_cell.length_b   1.000
_cell.length_c   1.000
_cell.angle_alpha   90.00
_cell.angle_beta   90.00
_cell.angle_gamma   90.00
#
_symmetry.space_group_name_H-M   'P 1'
#
loop_
_entity.id
_entity.type
_entity.pdbx_description
1 polymer ?
#
loop_
_entity_poly.entity_id
_entity_poly.type
_entity_poly.pdbx_seq_one_letter_code
_entity_poly.pdbx_strand_id
1 'polypeptide(L)'
;MSSVILTLAGGLLLFTATTQVQDLMAVLGKMGLSSNVVYMVVASFRSINELSDKMGQILEAQSSRGIETEGNLFVRLKAILPMLITLLLSSMVSAEEKAIALEARCFNCHCKRTSLRVNNTSRADVVTMIGIAFVTAALIAVKFIFIK
;
A
#
# COMPACT_ATOMS: atom_id res chain seq x y z
N MET A 1 -16.22 5.42 -25.17
CA MET A 1 -16.07 5.71 -23.72
C MET A 1 -15.96 4.42 -22.88
N SER A 2 -16.82 3.41 -23.09
CA SER A 2 -16.73 2.12 -22.37
C SER A 2 -15.37 1.40 -22.50
N SER A 3 -14.77 1.37 -23.70
CA SER A 3 -13.46 0.71 -23.91
C SER A 3 -12.29 1.40 -23.19
N VAL A 4 -12.31 2.72 -23.06
CA VAL A 4 -11.24 3.48 -22.37
C VAL A 4 -11.27 3.21 -20.87
N ILE A 5 -12.47 3.16 -20.28
CA ILE A 5 -12.66 2.85 -18.87
C ILE A 5 -12.14 1.44 -18.58
N LEU A 6 -12.45 0.46 -19.44
CA LEU A 6 -11.98 -0.91 -19.28
C LEU A 6 -10.45 -1.02 -19.35
N THR A 7 -9.80 -0.33 -20.28
CA THR A 7 -8.33 -0.34 -20.37
C THR A 7 -7.65 0.31 -19.17
N LEU A 8 -8.23 1.41 -18.66
CA LEU A 8 -7.65 2.15 -17.54
C LEU A 8 -7.86 1.40 -16.21
N ALA A 9 -9.05 0.84 -15.99
CA ALA A 9 -9.35 0.00 -14.84
C ALA A 9 -8.54 -1.31 -14.86
N GLY A 10 -8.46 -1.98 -16.01
CA GLY A 10 -7.66 -3.19 -16.16
C GLY A 10 -6.17 -2.95 -15.91
N GLY A 11 -5.62 -1.86 -16.44
CA GLY A 11 -4.23 -1.46 -16.18
C GLY A 11 -3.97 -1.18 -14.70
N LEU A 12 -4.87 -0.46 -14.03
CA LEU A 12 -4.75 -0.16 -12.60
C LEU A 12 -4.86 -1.42 -11.73
N LEU A 13 -5.77 -2.34 -12.06
CA LEU A 13 -5.91 -3.61 -11.35
C LEU A 13 -4.67 -4.50 -11.51
N LEU A 14 -4.14 -4.63 -12.72
CA LEU A 14 -2.90 -5.39 -12.95
C LEU A 14 -1.72 -4.78 -12.21
N PHE A 15 -1.62 -3.44 -12.18
CA PHE A 15 -0.58 -2.74 -11.45
C PHE A 15 -0.66 -3.00 -9.95
N THR A 16 -1.85 -2.87 -9.35
CA THR A 16 -2.06 -3.08 -7.91
C THR A 16 -1.92 -4.54 -7.49
N ALA A 17 -2.30 -5.50 -8.34
CA ALA A 17 -2.17 -6.93 -8.05
C ALA A 17 -0.72 -7.44 -8.17
N THR A 18 0.05 -6.88 -9.11
CA THR A 18 1.42 -7.37 -9.40
C THR A 18 2.48 -6.64 -8.57
N THR A 19 2.23 -5.38 -8.20
CA THR A 19 3.22 -4.53 -7.52
C THR A 19 3.06 -4.60 -6.02
N GLN A 20 4.10 -5.06 -5.31
CA GLN A 20 4.07 -5.08 -3.86
C GLN A 20 4.53 -3.74 -3.30
N VAL A 21 3.87 -3.26 -2.23
CA VAL A 21 4.21 -2.00 -1.53
C VAL A 21 5.69 -1.95 -1.11
N GLN A 22 6.28 -3.11 -0.82
CA GLN A 22 7.69 -3.22 -0.44
C GLN A 22 8.68 -2.87 -1.56
N ASP A 23 8.29 -3.03 -2.83
CA ASP A 23 9.15 -2.67 -3.96
C ASP A 23 9.18 -1.14 -4.18
N LEU A 24 8.16 -0.43 -3.67
CA LEU A 24 8.12 1.04 -3.63
C LEU A 24 9.30 1.61 -2.81
N MET A 25 9.74 0.91 -1.77
CA MET A 25 10.91 1.30 -0.97
C MET A 25 12.18 1.41 -1.83
N ALA A 26 12.41 0.43 -2.69
CA ALA A 26 13.59 0.37 -3.54
C ALA A 26 13.53 1.44 -4.63
N VAL A 27 12.35 1.72 -5.18
CA VAL A 27 12.15 2.77 -6.19
C VAL A 27 12.36 4.16 -5.58
N LEU A 28 11.74 4.46 -4.43
CA LEU A 28 11.92 5.74 -3.74
C LEU A 28 13.37 5.96 -3.28
N GLY A 29 14.06 4.89 -2.85
CA GLY A 29 15.49 4.94 -2.54
C GLY A 29 16.35 5.25 -3.77
N LYS A 30 16.06 4.64 -4.93
CA LYS A 30 16.73 4.93 -6.21
C LYS A 30 16.47 6.36 -6.71
N MET A 31 15.31 6.93 -6.40
CA MET A 31 14.97 8.32 -6.70
C MET A 31 15.74 9.35 -5.84
N GLY A 32 16.55 8.90 -4.87
CA GLY A 32 17.39 9.77 -4.05
C GLY A 32 16.70 10.36 -2.82
N LEU A 33 15.51 9.88 -2.45
CA LEU A 33 14.86 10.31 -1.20
C LEU A 33 15.64 9.82 0.03
N SER A 34 15.61 10.61 1.11
CA SER A 34 16.24 10.23 2.37
C SER A 34 15.59 8.97 2.94
N SER A 35 16.38 8.09 3.56
CA SER A 35 15.89 6.81 4.09
C SER A 35 14.75 6.96 5.11
N ASN A 36 14.72 8.09 5.84
CA ASN A 36 13.65 8.39 6.79
C ASN A 36 12.32 8.65 6.06
N VAL A 37 12.33 9.40 4.95
CA VAL A 37 11.12 9.66 4.15
C VAL A 37 10.64 8.38 3.48
N VAL A 38 11.55 7.60 2.90
CA VAL A 38 11.22 6.30 2.30
C VAL A 38 10.56 5.37 3.32
N TYR A 39 11.11 5.31 4.53
CA TYR A 39 10.52 4.55 5.62
C TYR A 39 9.11 5.04 6.00
N MET A 40 8.91 6.35 6.17
CA MET A 40 7.60 6.91 6.52
C MET A 40 6.51 6.55 5.49
N VAL A 41 6.83 6.63 4.20
CA VAL A 41 5.87 6.29 3.13
C VAL A 41 5.50 4.81 3.19
N VAL A 42 6.48 3.91 3.24
CA VAL A 42 6.25 2.47 3.27
C VAL A 42 5.55 2.03 4.55
N ALA A 43 5.96 2.59 5.69
CA ALA A 43 5.33 2.34 6.99
C ALA A 43 3.86 2.79 6.98
N SER A 44 3.53 3.93 6.38
CA SER A 44 2.15 4.41 6.27
C SER A 44 1.27 3.43 5.48
N PHE A 45 1.73 2.97 4.31
CA PHE A 45 0.97 1.97 3.54
C PHE A 45 0.79 0.65 4.29
N ARG A 46 1.82 0.20 5.00
CA ARG A 46 1.72 -1.01 5.83
C ARG A 46 0.74 -0.85 6.99
N SER A 47 0.73 0.32 7.63
CA SER A 47 -0.19 0.64 8.72
C SER A 47 -1.64 0.56 8.31
N ILE A 48 -1.99 0.90 7.05
CA ILE A 48 -3.37 0.76 6.54
C ILE A 48 -3.84 -0.69 6.63
N ASN A 49 -3.03 -1.65 6.15
CA ASN A 49 -3.38 -3.06 6.21
C ASN A 49 -3.46 -3.55 7.66
N GLU A 50 -2.49 -3.18 8.50
CA GLU A 50 -2.49 -3.54 9.93
C GLU A 50 -3.72 -3.00 10.67
N LEU A 51 -4.12 -1.76 10.39
CA LEU A 51 -5.32 -1.14 10.96
C LEU A 51 -6.58 -1.87 10.48
N SER A 52 -6.63 -2.31 9.23
CA SER A 52 -7.75 -3.09 8.69
C SER A 52 -7.89 -4.43 9.40
N ASP A 53 -6.79 -5.16 9.60
CA ASP A 53 -6.78 -6.44 10.30
C ASP A 53 -7.18 -6.27 11.77
N LYS A 54 -6.63 -5.25 12.45
CA LYS A 54 -7.01 -4.91 13.83
C LYS A 54 -8.47 -4.50 13.94
N MET A 55 -8.99 -3.74 12.97
CA MET A 55 -10.40 -3.36 12.92
C MET A 55 -11.29 -4.60 12.82
N GLY A 56 -10.91 -5.59 12.00
CA GLY A 56 -11.59 -6.89 11.94
C GLY A 56 -11.65 -7.61 13.29
N GLN A 57 -10.52 -7.69 14.00
CA GLN A 57 -10.45 -8.28 15.33
C GLN A 57 -11.29 -7.52 16.37
N ILE A 58 -11.26 -6.18 16.32
CA ILE A 58 -12.07 -5.34 17.21
C ILE A 58 -13.56 -5.54 16.91
N LEU A 59 -13.96 -5.62 15.63
CA LEU A 59 -15.34 -5.88 15.24
C LEU A 59 -15.83 -7.21 15.83
N GLU A 60 -15.05 -8.28 15.71
CA GLU A 60 -15.37 -9.61 16.24
C GLU A 60 -15.41 -9.65 17.78
N ALA A 61 -14.51 -8.91 18.44
CA ALA A 61 -14.51 -8.77 19.89
C ALA A 61 -15.73 -7.99 20.41
N GLN A 62 -16.14 -6.93 19.70
CA GLN A 62 -17.31 -6.13 20.08
C GLN A 62 -18.63 -6.84 19.75
N SER A 63 -18.70 -7.60 18.66
CA SER A 63 -19.86 -8.44 18.37
C SER A 63 -20.03 -9.53 19.43
N SER A 64 -18.94 -10.12 19.92
CA SER A 64 -18.96 -11.06 21.05
C SER A 64 -19.45 -10.44 22.36
N ARG A 65 -19.28 -9.12 22.53
CA ARG A 65 -19.80 -8.36 23.68
C ARG A 65 -21.26 -7.91 23.49
N GLY A 66 -21.91 -8.34 22.41
CA GLY A 66 -23.31 -8.03 22.12
C GLY A 66 -23.53 -6.63 21.54
N ILE A 67 -22.48 -5.97 21.02
CA ILE A 67 -22.66 -4.72 20.28
C ILE A 67 -23.23 -5.05 18.90
N GLU A 68 -24.52 -4.81 18.71
CA GLU A 68 -25.17 -4.93 17.41
C GLU A 68 -24.64 -3.85 16.45
N THR A 69 -23.94 -4.29 15.41
CA THR A 69 -23.47 -3.44 14.30
C THR A 69 -24.53 -3.28 13.21
N GLU A 70 -25.66 -3.99 13.35
CA GLU A 70 -26.81 -3.96 12.46
C GLU A 70 -28.00 -3.33 13.18
N GLY A 71 -28.72 -2.42 12.50
CA GLY A 71 -29.84 -1.70 13.10
C GLY A 71 -29.98 -0.26 12.60
N ASN A 72 -30.74 0.55 13.34
CA ASN A 72 -31.02 1.94 12.99
C ASN A 72 -29.73 2.80 13.03
N LEU A 73 -29.70 3.93 12.30
CA LEU A 73 -28.49 4.76 12.15
C LEU A 73 -27.88 5.18 13.50
N PHE A 74 -28.72 5.46 14.50
CA PHE A 74 -28.31 5.79 15.87
C PHE A 74 -27.62 4.63 16.60
N VAL A 75 -28.09 3.39 16.40
CA VAL A 75 -27.48 2.19 17.02
C VAL A 75 -26.11 1.94 16.42
N ARG A 76 -25.99 2.08 15.09
CA ARG A 76 -24.71 1.99 14.37
C ARG A 76 -23.70 3.04 14.83
N LEU A 77 -24.11 4.30 14.98
CA LEU A 77 -23.24 5.35 15.50
C LEU A 77 -22.75 5.05 16.91
N LYS A 78 -23.62 4.56 17.80
CA LYS A 78 -23.26 4.17 19.16
C LYS A 78 -22.30 2.98 19.20
N ALA A 79 -22.36 2.08 18.21
CA ALA A 79 -21.41 0.98 18.05
C ALA A 79 -20.06 1.43 17.48
N ILE A 80 -20.06 2.36 16.52
CA ILE A 80 -18.85 2.87 15.85
C ILE A 80 -17.94 3.63 16.82
N LEU A 81 -18.50 4.42 17.73
CA LEU A 81 -17.70 5.24 18.66
C LEU A 81 -16.74 4.40 19.54
N PRO A 82 -17.18 3.35 20.27
CA PRO A 82 -16.29 2.47 21.02
C PRO A 82 -15.20 1.82 20.15
N MET A 83 -15.55 1.39 18.94
CA MET A 83 -14.61 0.76 18.01
C MET A 83 -13.52 1.73 17.57
N LEU A 84 -13.90 2.96 17.19
CA LEU A 84 -12.95 4.00 16.79
C LEU A 84 -12.01 4.37 17.93
N ILE A 85 -12.54 4.58 19.15
CA ILE A 85 -11.72 4.90 20.32
C ILE A 85 -10.73 3.77 20.62
N THR A 86 -11.20 2.52 20.59
CA THR A 86 -10.34 1.34 20.83
C THR A 86 -9.24 1.21 19.77
N LEU A 87 -9.59 1.39 18.50
CA LEU A 87 -8.65 1.30 17.38
C LEU A 87 -7.61 2.43 17.45
N LEU A 88 -8.04 3.66 17.75
CA LEU A 88 -7.14 4.81 17.91
C LEU A 88 -6.13 4.57 19.03
N LEU A 89 -6.58 4.18 20.23
CA LEU A 89 -5.69 3.87 21.34
C LEU A 89 -4.70 2.74 20.99
N SER A 90 -5.19 1.65 20.38
CA SER A 90 -4.33 0.55 19.93
C SER A 90 -3.30 1.01 18.88
N SER A 91 -3.68 1.90 17.97
CA SER A 91 -2.79 2.42 16.95
C SER A 91 -1.70 3.33 17.52
N MET A 92 -2.02 4.14 18.55
CA MET A 92 -1.04 5.00 19.22
C MET A 92 -0.01 4.17 19.98
N VAL A 93 -0.46 3.18 20.77
CA VAL A 93 0.44 2.28 21.50
C VAL A 93 1.37 1.54 20.53
N SER A 94 0.82 0.97 19.44
CA SER A 94 1.67 0.28 18.46
C SER A 94 2.61 1.21 17.68
N ALA A 95 2.25 2.49 17.50
CA ALA A 95 3.15 3.48 16.92
C ALA A 95 4.30 3.80 17.88
N GLU A 96 4.02 3.95 19.17
CA GLU A 96 5.02 4.18 20.22
C GLU A 96 5.98 2.98 20.36
N GLU A 97 5.45 1.75 20.42
CA GLU A 97 6.26 0.52 20.43
C GLU A 97 7.21 0.46 19.23
N LYS A 98 6.72 0.82 18.03
CA LYS A 98 7.55 0.88 16.82
C LYS A 98 8.60 1.98 16.91
N ALA A 99 8.27 3.16 17.44
CA ALA A 99 9.21 4.26 17.62
C ALA A 99 10.36 3.86 18.57
N ILE A 100 10.02 3.31 19.73
CA ILE A 100 11.00 2.79 20.70
C ILE A 100 11.89 1.71 20.06
N ALA A 101 11.30 0.79 19.30
CA ALA A 101 12.06 -0.26 18.60
C ALA A 101 13.03 0.30 17.54
N LEU A 102 12.66 1.38 16.85
CA LEU A 102 13.53 2.07 15.90
C LEU A 102 14.68 2.80 16.61
N GLU A 103 14.39 3.49 17.71
CA GLU A 103 15.39 4.17 18.52
C GLU A 103 16.41 3.18 19.11
N ALA A 104 15.92 2.06 19.67
CA ALA A 104 16.77 0.99 20.19
C ALA A 104 17.69 0.37 19.12
N ARG A 105 17.30 0.42 17.84
CA ARG A 105 18.09 -0.03 16.69
C ARG A 105 18.93 1.08 16.06
N CYS A 106 19.10 2.21 16.76
CA CYS A 106 19.83 3.38 16.29
C CYS A 106 19.36 3.86 14.91
N PHE A 107 18.04 3.84 14.65
CA PHE A 107 17.49 4.21 13.34
C PHE A 107 17.94 5.60 12.90
N ASN A 108 18.07 6.56 13.81
CA ASN A 108 18.54 7.91 13.52
C ASN A 108 20.08 8.10 13.51
N CYS A 109 20.89 7.02 13.51
CA CYS A 109 22.35 7.20 13.37
C CYS A 109 22.73 7.87 12.04
N HIS A 110 23.66 8.81 12.10
CA HIS A 110 24.42 9.32 10.95
C HIS A 110 25.46 8.30 10.47
N CYS A 111 24.97 7.18 9.97
CA CYS A 111 25.73 6.05 9.48
C CYS A 111 25.39 5.83 7.98
N LYS A 112 26.33 5.29 7.16
CA LYS A 112 26.02 4.90 5.78
C LYS A 112 24.99 3.76 5.78
N ARG A 113 23.74 4.07 5.42
CA ARG A 113 22.64 3.09 5.38
C ARG A 113 22.86 2.08 4.25
N THR A 114 22.65 0.80 4.53
CA THR A 114 22.63 -0.27 3.53
C THR A 114 21.20 -0.76 3.34
N SER A 115 20.82 -1.13 2.11
CA SER A 115 19.50 -1.70 1.82
C SER A 115 19.63 -3.22 1.71
N LEU A 116 18.83 -3.96 2.46
CA LEU A 116 18.74 -5.42 2.35
C LEU A 116 18.05 -5.83 1.04
N ARG A 117 17.07 -5.04 0.60
CA ARG A 117 16.31 -5.30 -0.63
C ARG A 117 16.89 -4.44 -1.73
N VAL A 118 17.70 -5.05 -2.59
CA VAL A 118 18.20 -4.42 -3.81
C VAL A 118 17.38 -4.97 -4.97
N ASN A 119 16.61 -4.09 -5.62
CA ASN A 119 15.93 -4.48 -6.85
C ASN A 119 16.96 -4.52 -7.99
N ASN A 120 17.59 -5.70 -8.18
CA ASN A 120 18.43 -5.97 -9.32
C ASN A 120 17.53 -6.23 -10.52
N THR A 121 17.45 -5.24 -11.41
CA THR A 121 16.75 -5.38 -12.69
C THR A 121 17.38 -6.53 -13.45
N SER A 122 16.63 -7.62 -13.60
CA SER A 122 17.11 -8.79 -14.33
C SER A 122 17.15 -8.47 -15.82
N ARG A 123 18.01 -9.15 -16.58
CA ARG A 123 17.99 -9.05 -18.06
C ARG A 123 16.62 -9.44 -18.62
N ALA A 124 15.92 -10.35 -17.94
CA ALA A 124 14.55 -10.73 -18.28
C ALA A 124 13.57 -9.55 -18.15
N ASP A 125 13.72 -8.70 -17.12
CA ASP A 125 12.85 -7.52 -16.91
C ASP A 125 13.02 -6.49 -18.04
N VAL A 126 14.25 -6.34 -18.55
CA VAL A 126 14.52 -5.43 -19.66
C VAL A 126 13.89 -5.96 -20.96
N VAL A 127 14.00 -7.26 -21.21
CA VAL A 127 13.41 -7.90 -22.40
C VAL A 127 11.87 -7.83 -22.35
N THR A 128 11.25 -8.11 -21.19
CA THR A 128 9.79 -8.00 -21.04
C THR A 128 9.32 -6.56 -21.15
N MET A 129 10.05 -5.59 -20.59
CA MET A 129 9.72 -4.16 -20.73
C MET A 129 9.75 -3.71 -22.21
N ILE A 130 10.78 -4.11 -22.97
CA ILE A 130 10.90 -3.80 -24.40
C ILE A 130 9.77 -4.48 -25.18
N GLY A 131 9.48 -5.75 -24.88
CA GLY A 131 8.39 -6.50 -25.52
C GLY A 131 7.03 -5.83 -25.32
N ILE A 132 6.71 -5.42 -24.09
CA ILE A 132 5.47 -4.70 -23.77
C ILE A 132 5.42 -3.35 -24.50
N ALA A 133 6.51 -2.58 -24.51
CA ALA A 133 6.58 -1.29 -25.20
C ALA A 133 6.37 -1.43 -26.73
N PHE A 134 6.90 -2.50 -27.33
CA PHE A 134 6.71 -2.78 -28.75
C PHE A 134 5.25 -3.14 -29.06
N VAL A 135 4.62 -4.00 -28.25
CA VAL A 135 3.22 -4.40 -28.43
C VAL A 135 2.29 -3.20 -28.27
N THR A 136 2.51 -2.34 -27.27
CA THR A 136 1.69 -1.13 -27.09
C THR A 136 1.86 -0.15 -28.24
N ALA A 137 3.08 0.07 -28.74
CA ALA A 137 3.33 0.90 -29.92
C ALA A 137 2.66 0.35 -31.19
N ALA A 138 2.71 -0.97 -31.40
CA ALA A 138 2.04 -1.63 -32.53
C ALA A 138 0.52 -1.48 -32.46
N LEU A 139 -0.10 -1.65 -31.29
CA LEU A 139 -1.54 -1.45 -31.10
C LEU A 139 -1.96 0.00 -31.37
N ILE A 140 -1.15 0.98 -30.94
CA ILE A 140 -1.41 2.39 -31.22
C ILE A 140 -1.32 2.67 -32.73
N ALA A 141 -0.30 2.13 -33.42
CA ALA A 141 -0.13 2.29 -34.85
C ALA A 141 -1.29 1.68 -35.66
N VAL A 142 -1.73 0.46 -35.32
CA VAL A 142 -2.89 -0.19 -35.94
C VAL A 142 -4.15 0.64 -35.73
N LYS A 143 -4.38 1.14 -34.51
CA LYS A 143 -5.52 2.02 -34.22
C LYS A 143 -5.45 3.32 -35.02
N PHE A 144 -4.27 3.91 -35.22
CA PHE A 144 -4.10 5.13 -36.00
C PHE A 144 -4.38 4.90 -37.50
N ILE A 145 -4.04 3.72 -38.03
CA ILE A 145 -4.32 3.30 -39.40
C ILE A 145 -5.81 3.00 -39.62
N PHE A 146 -6.50 2.39 -38.65
CA PHE A 146 -7.91 1.98 -38.77
C PHE A 146 -8.92 3.10 -38.45
N ILE A 147 -8.49 4.18 -37.79
CA ILE A 147 -9.33 5.33 -37.44
C ILE A 147 -9.24 6.48 -38.45
N LYS A 148 -8.36 6.36 -39.43
CA LYS A 148 -8.25 7.22 -40.62
C LYS A 148 -9.03 6.59 -41.77
#